data_AF-A0A7Y1YG18-F1
#
_entry.id   AF-A0A7Y1YG18-F1
#
_cell.length_a   1.000
_cell.length_b   1.000
_cell.length_c   1.000
_cell.angle_alpha   90.00
_cell.angle_beta   90.00
_cell.angle_gamma   90.00
#
_symmetry.space_group_name_H-M   'P 1'
#
loop_
_entity.id
_entity.type
_entity.pdbx_description
1 polymer ?
#
loop_
_entity_poly.entity_id
_entity_poly.type
_entity_poly.pdbx_seq_one_letter_code
_entity_poly.pdbx_strand_id
1 'polypeptide(L)'
;MKTHLRISLFLTIICVLPKCLAAQSHDNLGKIVLDLPPQEDNPRNGEGDFITLKNGSILYVYTRFLGDKMSDHAPAQLMSRISEDGGETWSMQDRLEVDREGDWNVMSVSLLRLNRGDLALFYMRKNSLDDCLYYMRTSYDEGLNWSNPELVIADSHGYFVTNNDRIIKLKSGRILIPVSRHKTKGTPWSHKGEIWCYYSDNDGRTWQSTEKVPTPDSVITQEPGLVELQDGRIMMFIRASGGRQYRSYSDDEGLSWSMATSSVLNSPISPASIKRLPSTGDLFMVWNNNGKSGPGYFKAKRTPLTVAISKDEDKSWIYLKNIESNPNGMYCYTAIHEVGDHVLLSYVGKLDHEEGLGACIRRIKLEDIYTQDE
;
A
#
# COMPACT_ATOMS: atom_id res chain seq x y z
N MET A 1 -69.87 -14.95 29.87
CA MET A 1 -68.75 -15.73 29.30
C MET A 1 -67.98 -14.84 28.36
N LYS A 2 -66.71 -14.55 28.67
CA LYS A 2 -65.89 -13.55 27.97
C LYS A 2 -65.35 -14.12 26.65
N THR A 3 -65.55 -13.39 25.57
CA THR A 3 -64.96 -13.60 24.24
C THR A 3 -63.58 -12.98 24.19
N HIS A 4 -62.54 -13.77 23.87
CA HIS A 4 -61.18 -13.28 23.66
C HIS A 4 -60.88 -13.15 22.16
N LEU A 5 -60.63 -11.93 21.71
CA LEU A 5 -60.14 -11.57 20.38
C LEU A 5 -58.60 -11.68 20.40
N ARG A 6 -58.02 -12.56 19.57
CA ARG A 6 -56.57 -12.65 19.36
C ARG A 6 -56.17 -11.68 18.24
N ILE A 7 -55.31 -10.72 18.56
CA ILE A 7 -54.65 -9.82 17.60
C ILE A 7 -53.30 -10.46 17.24
N SER A 8 -53.11 -10.84 15.97
CA SER A 8 -51.78 -11.21 15.44
C SER A 8 -51.05 -9.96 14.99
N LEU A 9 -49.91 -9.69 15.62
CA LEU A 9 -48.99 -8.60 15.26
C LEU A 9 -48.10 -9.09 14.10
N PHE A 10 -48.27 -8.54 12.90
CA PHE A 10 -47.33 -8.74 11.79
C PHE A 10 -46.09 -7.86 12.03
N LEU A 11 -44.95 -8.49 12.32
CA LEU A 11 -43.66 -7.82 12.35
C LEU A 11 -43.19 -7.63 10.89
N THR A 12 -43.26 -6.42 10.37
CA THR A 12 -42.66 -6.07 9.07
C THR A 12 -41.15 -5.96 9.25
N ILE A 13 -40.42 -6.99 8.83
CA ILE A 13 -38.95 -6.94 8.74
C ILE A 13 -38.60 -6.00 7.58
N ILE A 14 -38.13 -4.79 7.91
CA ILE A 14 -37.56 -3.86 6.94
C ILE A 14 -36.15 -4.40 6.59
N CYS A 15 -36.04 -5.08 5.45
CA CYS A 15 -34.75 -5.38 4.83
C CYS A 15 -34.10 -4.07 4.38
N VAL A 16 -33.16 -3.55 5.18
CA VAL A 16 -32.25 -2.50 4.72
C VAL A 16 -31.24 -3.16 3.78
N LEU A 17 -31.47 -3.04 2.47
CA LEU A 17 -30.49 -3.42 1.47
C LEU A 17 -29.23 -2.55 1.66
N PRO A 18 -28.02 -3.12 1.65
CA PRO A 18 -26.81 -2.32 1.71
C PRO A 18 -26.73 -1.44 0.46
N LYS A 19 -26.79 -0.12 0.65
CA LYS A 19 -26.51 0.84 -0.43
C LYS A 19 -25.11 0.55 -0.95
N CYS A 20 -25.00 0.28 -2.25
CA CYS A 20 -23.72 0.19 -2.91
C CYS A 20 -23.05 1.58 -2.82
N LEU A 21 -21.88 1.66 -2.20
CA LEU A 21 -21.09 2.89 -2.11
C LEU A 21 -20.50 3.19 -3.50
N ALA A 22 -21.11 4.14 -4.22
CA ALA A 22 -20.57 4.65 -5.48
C ALA A 22 -19.65 5.84 -5.18
N ALA A 23 -18.45 5.85 -5.76
CA ALA A 23 -17.57 7.00 -5.73
C ALA A 23 -18.01 8.04 -6.77
N GLN A 24 -17.79 9.31 -6.48
CA GLN A 24 -18.05 10.40 -7.41
C GLN A 24 -16.83 10.67 -8.29
N SER A 25 -17.04 10.96 -9.57
CA SER A 25 -15.96 11.25 -10.52
C SER A 25 -15.49 12.70 -10.37
N HIS A 26 -14.26 12.88 -9.90
CA HIS A 26 -13.58 14.18 -9.85
C HIS A 26 -12.26 14.08 -10.59
N ASP A 27 -12.29 14.16 -11.92
CA ASP A 27 -11.09 14.00 -12.77
C ASP A 27 -9.99 15.05 -12.50
N ASN A 28 -10.25 16.03 -11.63
CA ASN A 28 -9.36 17.12 -11.26
C ASN A 28 -9.15 17.26 -9.74
N LEU A 29 -9.36 16.22 -8.92
CA LEU A 29 -9.09 16.33 -7.48
C LEU A 29 -7.59 16.51 -7.23
N GLY A 30 -7.19 17.71 -6.82
CA GLY A 30 -5.78 18.11 -6.65
C GLY A 30 -4.99 18.23 -7.96
N LYS A 31 -3.67 18.36 -7.85
CA LYS A 31 -2.74 18.63 -8.95
C LYS A 31 -1.63 17.58 -9.02
N ILE A 32 -1.23 17.19 -10.23
CA ILE A 32 0.02 16.45 -10.44
C ILE A 32 1.19 17.43 -10.29
N VAL A 33 2.03 17.21 -9.28
CA VAL A 33 3.16 18.07 -8.88
C VAL A 33 4.53 17.49 -9.26
N LEU A 34 4.58 16.19 -9.54
CA LEU A 34 5.71 15.52 -10.15
C LEU A 34 5.19 14.47 -11.12
N ASP A 35 5.79 14.42 -12.31
CA ASP A 35 5.58 13.35 -13.27
C ASP A 35 6.93 12.72 -13.61
N LEU A 36 6.98 11.39 -13.61
CA LEU A 36 8.15 10.56 -13.89
C LEU A 36 7.77 9.63 -15.06
N PRO A 37 7.72 10.17 -16.29
CA PRO A 37 7.31 9.40 -17.45
C PRO A 37 8.39 8.38 -17.85
N PRO A 38 8.01 7.33 -18.59
CA PRO A 38 8.95 6.47 -19.30
C PRO A 38 9.88 7.26 -20.22
N GLN A 39 11.09 6.76 -20.41
CA GLN A 39 12.14 7.26 -21.30
C GLN A 39 12.76 6.08 -22.08
N GLU A 40 13.56 6.35 -23.12
CA GLU A 40 14.13 5.34 -24.01
C GLU A 40 14.89 4.21 -23.27
N ASP A 41 15.72 4.55 -22.28
CA ASP A 41 16.47 3.59 -21.44
C ASP A 41 15.84 3.37 -20.05
N ASN A 42 14.59 3.82 -19.85
CA ASN A 42 13.83 3.70 -18.61
C ASN A 42 12.33 3.59 -18.94
N PRO A 43 11.84 2.42 -19.36
CA PRO A 43 10.47 2.27 -19.81
C PRO A 43 9.48 2.27 -18.63
N ARG A 44 9.97 2.19 -17.39
CA ARG A 44 9.14 2.08 -16.19
C ARG A 44 9.72 2.84 -15.01
N ASN A 45 8.96 3.80 -14.50
CA ASN A 45 9.13 4.27 -13.13
C ASN A 45 8.09 3.57 -12.25
N GLY A 46 8.58 2.94 -11.20
CA GLY A 46 7.79 2.16 -10.26
C GLY A 46 7.35 2.98 -9.06
N GLU A 47 6.79 2.23 -8.13
CA GLU A 47 6.31 2.71 -6.85
C GLU A 47 7.43 3.27 -5.96
N GLY A 48 7.04 4.10 -4.99
CA GLY A 48 7.95 4.76 -4.06
C GLY A 48 7.28 5.10 -2.73
N ASP A 49 8.01 5.74 -1.83
CA ASP A 49 7.51 6.18 -0.53
C ASP A 49 8.13 7.54 -0.13
N PHE A 50 7.49 8.21 0.83
CA PHE A 50 7.82 9.54 1.30
C PHE A 50 8.34 9.54 2.74
N ILE A 51 9.16 10.53 3.05
CA ILE A 51 9.45 10.88 4.44
C ILE A 51 9.72 12.38 4.58
N THR A 52 9.13 13.00 5.61
CA THR A 52 9.48 14.38 5.99
C THR A 52 10.77 14.38 6.80
N LEU A 53 11.75 15.14 6.33
CA LEU A 53 13.04 15.34 6.97
C LEU A 53 12.92 16.35 8.11
N LYS A 54 13.90 16.37 9.02
CA LYS A 54 13.91 17.28 10.19
C LYS A 54 13.87 18.76 9.82
N ASN A 55 14.35 19.14 8.65
CA ASN A 55 14.32 20.52 8.16
C ASN A 55 12.96 20.89 7.50
N GLY A 56 12.02 19.96 7.41
CA GLY A 56 10.70 20.16 6.78
C GLY A 56 10.65 19.79 5.29
N SER A 57 11.78 19.55 4.64
CA SER A 57 11.82 19.03 3.27
C SER A 57 11.23 17.61 3.21
N ILE A 58 10.70 17.21 2.06
CA ILE A 58 10.16 15.88 1.82
C ILE A 58 11.12 15.14 0.88
N LEU A 59 11.58 13.97 1.31
CA LEU A 59 12.30 13.02 0.48
C LEU A 59 11.30 12.01 -0.08
N TYR A 60 11.26 11.85 -1.40
CA TYR A 60 10.52 10.80 -2.09
C TYR A 60 11.51 9.84 -2.75
N VAL A 61 11.47 8.56 -2.39
CA VAL A 61 12.33 7.51 -2.99
C VAL A 61 11.46 6.56 -3.80
N TYR A 62 11.84 6.28 -5.04
CA TYR A 62 11.07 5.43 -5.96
C TYR A 62 11.96 4.48 -6.75
N THR A 63 11.34 3.47 -7.33
CA THR A 63 12.02 2.48 -8.18
C THR A 63 12.15 3.01 -9.60
N ARG A 64 13.37 3.11 -10.14
CA ARG A 64 13.63 3.46 -11.55
C ARG A 64 14.13 2.22 -12.29
N PHE A 65 13.35 1.72 -13.26
CA PHE A 65 13.79 0.59 -14.08
C PHE A 65 14.74 1.06 -15.19
N LEU A 66 15.58 0.15 -15.67
CA LEU A 66 16.64 0.42 -16.63
C LEU A 66 16.52 -0.54 -17.83
N GLY A 67 16.96 -0.06 -18.99
CA GLY A 67 16.99 -0.84 -20.23
C GLY A 67 15.71 -0.65 -21.03
N ASP A 68 15.24 -1.71 -21.68
CA ASP A 68 14.16 -1.67 -22.69
C ASP A 68 12.93 -2.52 -22.31
N LYS A 69 12.87 -3.04 -21.08
CA LYS A 69 11.83 -3.99 -20.63
C LYS A 69 10.98 -3.47 -19.47
N MET A 70 9.68 -3.75 -19.56
CA MET A 70 8.65 -3.44 -18.54
C MET A 70 8.56 -4.45 -17.38
N SER A 71 9.32 -5.54 -17.46
CA SER A 71 9.20 -6.69 -16.57
C SER A 71 9.43 -6.33 -15.10
N ASP A 72 8.69 -6.96 -14.18
CA ASP A 72 8.97 -6.92 -12.74
C ASP A 72 10.34 -7.53 -12.36
N HIS A 73 11.06 -8.11 -13.32
CA HIS A 73 12.41 -8.66 -13.17
C HIS A 73 13.47 -7.82 -13.89
N ALA A 74 13.07 -6.75 -14.60
CA ALA A 74 14.02 -5.88 -15.27
C ALA A 74 14.88 -5.14 -14.24
N PRO A 75 16.16 -4.87 -14.55
CA PRO A 75 17.05 -4.06 -13.73
C PRO A 75 16.41 -2.78 -13.23
N ALA A 76 16.65 -2.45 -11.97
CA ALA A 76 16.22 -1.18 -11.40
C ALA A 76 17.21 -0.67 -10.36
N GLN A 77 17.10 0.63 -10.08
CA GLN A 77 17.77 1.36 -9.01
C GLN A 77 16.71 2.06 -8.16
N LEU A 78 17.10 2.48 -6.95
CA LEU A 78 16.28 3.39 -6.15
C LEU A 78 16.80 4.81 -6.34
N MET A 79 15.92 5.68 -6.79
CA MET A 79 16.20 7.09 -7.04
C MET A 79 15.34 7.96 -6.13
N SER A 80 15.73 9.20 -5.93
CA SER A 80 14.92 10.14 -5.14
C SER A 80 14.70 11.50 -5.78
N ARG A 81 13.68 12.18 -5.24
CA ARG A 81 13.38 13.60 -5.43
C ARG A 81 13.18 14.25 -4.08
N ILE A 82 13.52 15.54 -4.00
CA ILE A 82 13.33 16.34 -2.80
C ILE A 82 12.40 17.50 -3.11
N SER A 83 11.45 17.77 -2.21
CA SER A 83 10.66 18.99 -2.18
C SER A 83 10.98 19.80 -0.93
N GLU A 84 11.11 21.11 -1.06
CA GLU A 84 11.40 22.04 0.04
C GLU A 84 10.21 22.96 0.36
N ASP A 85 9.09 22.80 -0.36
CA ASP A 85 7.93 23.69 -0.34
C ASP A 85 6.60 22.94 -0.09
N GLY A 86 6.67 21.86 0.69
CA GLY A 86 5.48 21.09 1.07
C GLY A 86 4.90 20.25 -0.08
N GLY A 87 5.74 19.81 -1.01
CA GLY A 87 5.37 18.96 -2.15
C GLY A 87 4.85 19.71 -3.37
N GLU A 88 4.96 21.04 -3.43
CA GLU A 88 4.49 21.85 -4.57
C GLU A 88 5.43 21.76 -5.78
N THR A 89 6.73 21.78 -5.51
CA THR A 89 7.78 21.58 -6.51
C THR A 89 8.80 20.56 -6.01
N TRP A 90 9.49 19.95 -6.97
CA TRP A 90 10.44 18.87 -6.72
C TRP A 90 11.75 19.14 -7.46
N SER A 91 12.85 18.61 -6.94
CA SER A 91 14.16 18.70 -7.57
C SER A 91 14.11 18.21 -9.03
N MET A 92 14.82 18.87 -9.93
CA MET A 92 14.80 18.48 -11.35
C MET A 92 15.52 17.14 -11.59
N GLN A 93 16.64 16.93 -10.89
CA GLN A 93 17.49 15.76 -11.06
C GLN A 93 17.16 14.66 -10.04
N ASP A 94 17.24 13.42 -10.51
CA ASP A 94 17.26 12.23 -9.64
C ASP A 94 18.55 12.23 -8.80
N ARG A 95 18.46 11.82 -7.55
CA ARG A 95 19.62 11.37 -6.76
C ARG A 95 19.57 9.86 -6.61
N LEU A 96 20.70 9.19 -6.83
CA LEU A 96 20.81 7.74 -6.62
C LEU A 96 20.86 7.44 -5.12
N GLU A 97 19.95 6.57 -4.65
CA GLU A 97 19.91 6.12 -3.25
C GLU A 97 20.49 4.71 -3.11
N VAL A 98 20.10 3.81 -4.00
CA VAL A 98 20.59 2.42 -4.03
C VAL A 98 20.79 2.02 -5.49
N ASP A 99 22.01 1.61 -5.81
CA ASP A 99 22.37 1.11 -7.13
C ASP A 99 21.85 -0.33 -7.35
N ARG A 100 22.26 -0.97 -8.45
CA ARG A 100 21.91 -2.32 -8.85
C ARG A 100 22.57 -3.38 -7.98
N GLU A 101 22.03 -3.59 -6.79
CA GLU A 101 22.58 -4.56 -5.84
C GLU A 101 21.93 -5.96 -5.91
N GLY A 102 20.90 -6.13 -6.74
CA GLY A 102 20.29 -7.43 -7.04
C GLY A 102 20.58 -7.87 -8.48
N ASP A 103 20.69 -9.19 -8.71
CA ASP A 103 20.94 -9.74 -10.05
C ASP A 103 19.80 -9.40 -11.02
N TRP A 104 18.57 -9.30 -10.50
CA TRP A 104 17.41 -8.78 -11.23
C TRP A 104 17.15 -7.34 -10.88
N ASN A 105 16.67 -7.01 -9.68
CA ASN A 105 16.38 -5.62 -9.31
C ASN A 105 16.33 -5.34 -7.81
N VAL A 106 16.21 -4.04 -7.51
CA VAL A 106 15.81 -3.51 -6.20
C VAL A 106 14.51 -2.72 -6.38
N MET A 107 13.53 -2.87 -5.49
CA MET A 107 12.21 -2.22 -5.65
C MET A 107 11.38 -2.17 -4.35
N SER A 108 10.15 -1.64 -4.45
CA SER A 108 9.11 -1.62 -3.40
C SER A 108 9.58 -1.02 -2.08
N VAL A 109 9.79 0.30 -2.13
CA VAL A 109 10.40 1.07 -1.05
C VAL A 109 9.41 1.36 0.09
N SER A 110 9.85 1.23 1.34
CA SER A 110 9.20 1.91 2.47
C SER A 110 10.22 2.69 3.29
N LEU A 111 9.83 3.86 3.79
CA LEU A 111 10.65 4.75 4.59
C LEU A 111 10.04 4.91 5.99
N LEU A 112 10.86 4.80 7.02
CA LEU A 112 10.42 5.03 8.40
C LEU A 112 11.41 5.86 9.19
N ARG A 113 10.90 6.65 10.14
CA ARG A 113 11.72 7.24 11.20
C ARG A 113 11.76 6.31 12.41
N LEU A 114 12.94 5.81 12.74
CA LEU A 114 13.21 4.90 13.85
C LEU A 114 12.99 5.58 15.21
N ASN A 115 12.95 4.81 16.31
CA ASN A 115 12.72 5.38 17.64
C ASN A 115 13.82 6.33 18.08
N ARG A 116 15.06 6.03 17.69
CA ARG A 116 16.22 6.93 17.86
C ARG A 116 16.24 8.16 16.95
N GLY A 117 15.28 8.30 16.03
CA GLY A 117 15.17 9.45 15.14
C GLY A 117 15.91 9.35 13.80
N ASP A 118 16.68 8.28 13.60
CA ASP A 118 17.32 7.94 12.32
C ASP A 118 16.28 7.52 11.27
N LEU A 119 16.66 7.55 9.99
CA LEU A 119 15.80 7.07 8.91
C LEU A 119 16.14 5.62 8.56
N ALA A 120 15.12 4.83 8.26
CA ALA A 120 15.24 3.49 7.72
C ALA A 120 14.69 3.46 6.29
N LEU A 121 15.48 2.92 5.36
CA LEU A 121 15.08 2.58 4.00
C LEU A 121 14.93 1.07 3.90
N PHE A 122 13.71 0.62 3.63
CA PHE A 122 13.41 -0.77 3.35
C PHE A 122 13.18 -0.98 1.87
N TYR A 123 13.71 -2.06 1.33
CA TYR A 123 13.54 -2.39 -0.09
C TYR A 123 13.70 -3.90 -0.33
N MET A 124 13.06 -4.37 -1.39
CA MET A 124 13.29 -5.70 -1.93
C MET A 124 14.60 -5.72 -2.69
N ARG A 125 15.37 -6.79 -2.53
CA ARG A 125 16.43 -7.18 -3.46
C ARG A 125 16.07 -8.52 -4.08
N LYS A 126 16.06 -8.54 -5.40
CA LYS A 126 15.63 -9.68 -6.20
C LYS A 126 16.79 -10.20 -7.02
N ASN A 127 17.13 -11.46 -6.80
CA ASN A 127 18.18 -12.18 -7.53
C ASN A 127 17.60 -13.29 -8.40
N SER A 128 16.53 -13.95 -7.92
CA SER A 128 15.86 -15.02 -8.67
C SER A 128 14.42 -15.28 -8.16
N LEU A 129 13.76 -16.31 -8.71
CA LEU A 129 12.50 -16.81 -8.12
C LEU A 129 12.71 -17.56 -6.79
N ASP A 130 13.94 -17.89 -6.43
CA ASP A 130 14.30 -18.54 -5.17
C ASP A 130 14.95 -17.56 -4.17
N ASP A 131 15.21 -16.33 -4.59
CA ASP A 131 15.90 -15.31 -3.80
C ASP A 131 15.36 -13.91 -4.13
N CYS A 132 14.35 -13.52 -3.36
CA CYS A 132 13.76 -12.19 -3.34
C CYS A 132 13.42 -11.87 -1.89
N LEU A 133 14.31 -11.10 -1.25
CA LEU A 133 14.32 -10.83 0.18
C LEU A 133 14.32 -9.34 0.48
N TYR A 134 14.07 -8.99 1.74
CA TYR A 134 13.99 -7.61 2.21
C TYR A 134 15.27 -7.19 2.90
N TYR A 135 15.71 -5.97 2.58
CA TYR A 135 16.86 -5.35 3.20
C TYR A 135 16.46 -4.01 3.81
N MET A 136 17.14 -3.67 4.90
CA MET A 136 17.06 -2.38 5.56
C MET A 136 18.40 -1.66 5.45
N ARG A 137 18.38 -0.35 5.26
CA ARG A 137 19.51 0.55 5.47
C ARG A 137 19.10 1.64 6.42
N THR A 138 20.06 2.13 7.20
CA THR A 138 19.86 3.24 8.14
C THR A 138 20.62 4.46 7.66
N SER A 139 19.99 5.63 7.72
CA SER A 139 20.63 6.92 7.53
C SER A 139 20.61 7.72 8.84
N TYR A 140 21.79 8.21 9.21
CA TYR A 140 22.02 9.03 10.40
C TYR A 140 22.03 10.53 10.09
N ASP A 141 21.86 10.90 8.81
CA ASP A 141 22.05 12.25 8.27
C ASP A 141 20.90 12.64 7.32
N GLU A 142 19.68 12.27 7.68
CA GLU A 142 18.44 12.64 6.98
C GLU A 142 18.42 12.23 5.49
N GLY A 143 18.94 11.04 5.20
CA GLY A 143 18.91 10.41 3.88
C GLY A 143 20.01 10.90 2.94
N LEU A 144 21.10 11.50 3.45
CA LEU A 144 22.26 11.85 2.63
C LEU A 144 23.16 10.64 2.37
N ASN A 145 23.37 9.80 3.40
CA ASN A 145 24.12 8.56 3.31
C ASN A 145 23.33 7.41 3.95
N TRP A 146 23.48 6.22 3.38
CA TRP A 146 22.88 4.99 3.87
C TRP A 146 23.94 3.99 4.31
N SER A 147 23.70 3.30 5.43
CA SER A 147 24.53 2.18 5.88
C SER A 147 24.58 1.05 4.85
N ASN A 148 25.46 0.08 5.08
CA ASN A 148 25.38 -1.22 4.39
C ASN A 148 24.01 -1.88 4.61
N PRO A 149 23.56 -2.74 3.67
CA PRO A 149 22.25 -3.36 3.72
C PRO A 149 22.23 -4.49 4.75
N GLU A 150 21.24 -4.47 5.64
CA GLU A 150 20.99 -5.49 6.64
C GLU A 150 19.79 -6.35 6.23
N LEU A 151 19.92 -7.67 6.30
CA LEU A 151 18.86 -8.60 5.90
C LEU A 151 17.74 -8.62 6.96
N VAL A 152 16.50 -8.40 6.51
CA VAL A 152 15.30 -8.44 7.35
C VAL A 152 14.81 -9.88 7.52
N ILE A 153 14.65 -10.61 6.41
CA ILE A 153 14.14 -11.99 6.41
C ILE A 153 15.33 -12.94 6.45
N ALA A 154 15.81 -13.26 7.64
CA ALA A 154 16.98 -14.10 7.84
C ALA A 154 16.66 -15.59 8.10
N ASP A 155 15.41 -15.92 8.43
CA ASP A 155 14.98 -17.26 8.83
C ASP A 155 14.55 -18.15 7.66
N SER A 156 14.38 -17.59 6.46
CA SER A 156 13.93 -18.32 5.28
C SER A 156 14.47 -17.69 3.99
N HIS A 157 14.65 -18.52 2.96
CA HIS A 157 14.95 -18.08 1.60
C HIS A 157 13.79 -18.41 0.66
N GLY A 158 13.54 -17.55 -0.31
CA GLY A 158 12.43 -17.71 -1.24
C GLY A 158 12.02 -16.41 -1.90
N TYR A 159 10.75 -16.36 -2.31
CA TYR A 159 10.17 -15.21 -2.97
C TYR A 159 9.16 -14.50 -2.07
N PHE A 160 9.62 -13.45 -1.40
CA PHE A 160 8.84 -12.65 -0.47
C PHE A 160 8.52 -11.29 -1.09
N VAL A 161 7.25 -10.85 -0.95
CA VAL A 161 6.73 -9.62 -1.54
C VAL A 161 5.91 -8.80 -0.54
N THR A 162 6.08 -7.50 -0.60
CA THR A 162 5.59 -6.41 0.24
C THR A 162 5.71 -5.21 -0.68
N ASN A 163 4.60 -4.55 -0.93
CA ASN A 163 4.59 -3.37 -1.78
C ASN A 163 5.24 -2.19 -1.05
N ASN A 164 5.48 -1.12 -1.80
CA ASN A 164 5.89 0.15 -1.22
C ASN A 164 4.96 0.64 -0.13
N ASP A 165 5.50 1.42 0.80
CA ASP A 165 4.70 2.13 1.80
C ASP A 165 3.75 1.20 2.60
N ARG A 166 4.25 0.03 3.01
CA ARG A 166 3.47 -0.98 3.77
C ARG A 166 4.05 -1.31 5.14
N ILE A 167 5.29 -0.90 5.38
CA ILE A 167 6.00 -1.14 6.63
C ILE A 167 5.62 -0.05 7.62
N ILE A 168 5.20 -0.43 8.81
CA ILE A 168 4.76 0.52 9.85
C ILE A 168 5.61 0.40 11.10
N LYS A 169 5.72 1.50 11.83
CA LYS A 169 6.18 1.52 13.22
C LYS A 169 4.98 1.75 14.13
N LEU A 170 4.74 0.82 15.05
CA LEU A 170 3.68 0.92 16.04
C LEU A 170 3.99 2.00 17.07
N LYS A 171 2.97 2.45 17.81
CA LYS A 171 3.14 3.36 18.97
C LYS A 171 4.08 2.79 20.03
N SER A 172 4.16 1.47 20.19
CA SER A 172 5.10 0.82 21.10
C SER A 172 6.56 0.90 20.65
N GLY A 173 6.80 1.31 19.41
CA GLY A 173 8.12 1.40 18.79
C GLY A 173 8.51 0.14 18.00
N ARG A 174 7.73 -0.95 18.09
CA ARG A 174 7.90 -2.14 17.23
C ARG A 174 7.71 -1.78 15.77
N ILE A 175 8.58 -2.31 14.90
CA ILE A 175 8.44 -2.22 13.45
C ILE A 175 7.79 -3.50 12.94
N LEU A 176 6.82 -3.39 12.03
CA LEU A 176 6.14 -4.51 11.39
C LEU A 176 6.26 -4.46 9.87
N ILE A 177 6.60 -5.60 9.26
CA ILE A 177 6.76 -5.79 7.82
C ILE A 177 5.81 -6.90 7.38
N PRO A 178 4.71 -6.58 6.67
CA PRO A 178 3.79 -7.60 6.17
C PRO A 178 4.36 -8.19 4.86
N VAL A 179 4.35 -9.51 4.70
CA VAL A 179 4.94 -10.17 3.52
C VAL A 179 4.00 -11.23 2.92
N SER A 180 4.05 -11.38 1.61
CA SER A 180 3.52 -12.50 0.84
C SER A 180 4.64 -13.41 0.41
N ARG A 181 4.65 -14.64 0.91
CA ARG A 181 5.58 -15.68 0.51
C ARG A 181 4.97 -16.52 -0.61
N HIS A 182 5.51 -16.39 -1.82
CA HIS A 182 5.04 -17.13 -3.00
C HIS A 182 5.75 -18.45 -3.21
N LYS A 183 6.94 -18.58 -2.64
CA LYS A 183 7.83 -19.72 -2.81
C LYS A 183 8.90 -19.72 -1.72
N THR A 184 9.37 -20.90 -1.32
CA THR A 184 10.63 -21.10 -0.60
C THR A 184 11.57 -21.96 -1.43
N LYS A 185 12.84 -22.03 -1.02
CA LYS A 185 13.81 -22.96 -1.62
C LYS A 185 13.29 -24.39 -1.49
N GLY A 186 12.85 -24.96 -2.62
CA GLY A 186 12.30 -26.33 -2.69
C GLY A 186 10.78 -26.44 -2.86
N THR A 187 10.03 -25.33 -2.87
CA THR A 187 8.59 -25.37 -3.21
C THR A 187 8.35 -24.90 -4.66
N PRO A 188 7.26 -25.37 -5.30
CA PRO A 188 6.79 -24.75 -6.54
C PRO A 188 6.31 -23.32 -6.29
N TRP A 189 6.19 -22.55 -7.36
CA TRP A 189 5.56 -21.23 -7.32
C TRP A 189 4.07 -21.35 -6.98
N SER A 190 3.58 -20.48 -6.08
CA SER A 190 2.15 -20.32 -5.81
C SER A 190 1.70 -18.91 -6.15
N HIS A 191 0.61 -18.77 -6.91
CA HIS A 191 -0.04 -17.48 -7.10
C HIS A 191 -0.73 -16.99 -5.82
N LYS A 192 -1.19 -17.90 -4.95
CA LYS A 192 -1.65 -17.56 -3.60
C LYS A 192 -0.43 -17.39 -2.70
N GLY A 193 -0.13 -16.15 -2.33
CA GLY A 193 0.91 -15.86 -1.36
C GLY A 193 0.47 -16.33 0.03
N GLU A 194 1.36 -17.02 0.73
CA GLU A 194 1.21 -17.21 2.16
C GLU A 194 1.49 -15.88 2.86
N ILE A 195 0.57 -15.42 3.68
CA ILE A 195 0.67 -14.11 4.31
C ILE A 195 1.32 -14.27 5.68
N TRP A 196 2.38 -13.51 5.91
CA TRP A 196 3.15 -13.49 7.16
C TRP A 196 3.43 -12.05 7.56
N CYS A 197 3.90 -11.85 8.77
CA CYS A 197 4.51 -10.59 9.20
C CYS A 197 5.88 -10.87 9.86
N TYR A 198 6.79 -9.91 9.75
CA TYR A 198 8.06 -9.87 10.46
C TYR A 198 8.08 -8.64 11.37
N TYR A 199 8.75 -8.74 12.51
CA TYR A 199 8.85 -7.64 13.45
C TYR A 199 10.26 -7.44 14.00
N SER A 200 10.49 -6.22 14.47
CA SER A 200 11.69 -5.83 15.21
C SER A 200 11.32 -4.93 16.37
N ASP A 201 11.83 -5.26 17.56
CA ASP A 201 11.67 -4.48 18.80
C ASP A 201 12.90 -3.60 19.13
N ASN A 202 13.91 -3.57 18.24
CA ASN A 202 15.18 -2.89 18.50
C ASN A 202 15.70 -2.08 17.31
N ASP A 203 14.80 -1.30 16.68
CA ASP A 203 15.10 -0.40 15.56
C ASP A 203 15.76 -1.10 14.35
N GLY A 204 15.36 -2.33 14.06
CA GLY A 204 15.76 -3.09 12.89
C GLY A 204 17.02 -3.95 13.05
N ARG A 205 17.60 -4.01 14.25
CA ARG A 205 18.84 -4.78 14.51
C ARG A 205 18.63 -6.29 14.44
N THR A 206 17.45 -6.77 14.85
CA THR A 206 17.09 -8.19 14.78
C THR A 206 15.63 -8.34 14.40
N TRP A 207 15.34 -9.37 13.61
CA TRP A 207 14.02 -9.62 13.07
C TRP A 207 13.51 -11.00 13.46
N GLN A 208 12.20 -11.10 13.67
CA GLN A 208 11.50 -12.35 13.99
C GLN A 208 10.26 -12.47 13.13
N SER A 209 9.95 -13.69 12.67
CA SER A 209 8.68 -13.99 12.00
C SER A 209 7.56 -14.17 13.02
N THR A 210 6.35 -13.83 12.59
CA THR A 210 5.10 -14.00 13.34
C THR A 210 4.39 -15.29 12.91
N GLU A 211 3.24 -15.59 13.50
CA GLU A 211 2.39 -16.67 12.99
C GLU A 211 1.87 -16.37 11.57
N LYS A 212 1.70 -17.42 10.76
CA LYS A 212 1.09 -17.29 9.44
C LYS A 212 -0.35 -16.81 9.58
N VAL A 213 -0.73 -15.78 8.81
CA VAL A 213 -2.11 -15.31 8.77
C VAL A 213 -3.00 -16.39 8.13
N PRO A 214 -4.06 -16.85 8.82
CA PRO A 214 -5.00 -17.78 8.22
C PRO A 214 -5.78 -17.10 7.08
N THR A 215 -5.84 -17.72 5.90
CA THR A 215 -6.55 -17.18 4.72
C THR A 215 -7.46 -18.23 4.07
N PRO A 216 -8.60 -17.82 3.47
CA PRO A 216 -9.51 -18.77 2.82
C PRO A 216 -8.83 -19.51 1.65
N ASP A 217 -9.04 -20.81 1.53
CA ASP A 217 -8.41 -21.64 0.49
C ASP A 217 -8.80 -21.23 -0.93
N SER A 218 -10.04 -20.80 -1.14
CA SER A 218 -10.58 -20.40 -2.45
C SER A 218 -10.16 -19.01 -2.90
N VAL A 219 -9.38 -18.27 -2.11
CA VAL A 219 -9.00 -16.88 -2.37
C VAL A 219 -7.49 -16.77 -2.51
N ILE A 220 -7.05 -16.24 -3.65
CA ILE A 220 -5.66 -15.83 -3.82
C ILE A 220 -5.46 -14.55 -3.02
N THR A 221 -4.54 -14.59 -2.06
CA THR A 221 -4.12 -13.47 -1.21
C THR A 221 -2.70 -13.08 -1.55
N GLN A 222 -2.43 -11.78 -1.64
CA GLN A 222 -1.12 -11.22 -1.98
C GLN A 222 -0.96 -9.83 -1.33
N GLU A 223 0.26 -9.29 -1.40
CA GLU A 223 0.60 -7.87 -1.18
C GLU A 223 -0.13 -7.21 0.01
N PRO A 224 0.07 -7.72 1.24
CA PRO A 224 -0.56 -7.18 2.43
C PRO A 224 0.01 -5.80 2.79
N GLY A 225 -0.78 -5.04 3.54
CA GLY A 225 -0.37 -3.81 4.21
C GLY A 225 -0.94 -3.73 5.62
N LEU A 226 -0.41 -2.81 6.42
CA LEU A 226 -0.77 -2.68 7.84
C LEU A 226 -1.19 -1.26 8.19
N VAL A 227 -2.08 -1.13 9.16
CA VAL A 227 -2.35 0.12 9.87
C VAL A 227 -2.68 -0.17 11.33
N GLU A 228 -2.10 0.61 12.25
CA GLU A 228 -2.41 0.52 13.68
C GLU A 228 -3.72 1.27 13.98
N LEU A 229 -4.64 0.58 14.66
CA LEU A 229 -5.95 1.09 15.07
C LEU A 229 -5.84 1.95 16.33
N GLN A 230 -6.86 2.77 16.60
CA GLN A 230 -6.84 3.64 17.80
C GLN A 230 -6.80 2.84 19.11
N ASP A 231 -7.42 1.67 19.14
CA ASP A 231 -7.47 0.76 20.28
C ASP A 231 -6.20 -0.11 20.43
N GLY A 232 -5.18 0.10 19.59
CA GLY A 232 -3.91 -0.63 19.63
C GLY A 232 -3.92 -1.95 18.85
N ARG A 233 -5.09 -2.39 18.34
CA ARG A 233 -5.12 -3.52 17.40
C ARG A 233 -4.43 -3.13 16.09
N ILE A 234 -3.94 -4.11 15.36
CA ILE A 234 -3.37 -3.88 14.03
C ILE A 234 -4.33 -4.47 13.01
N MET A 235 -4.71 -3.66 12.01
CA MET A 235 -5.42 -4.15 10.85
C MET A 235 -4.46 -4.42 9.71
N MET A 236 -4.47 -5.64 9.21
CA MET A 236 -3.87 -6.01 7.94
C MET A 236 -4.92 -5.94 6.83
N PHE A 237 -4.65 -5.20 5.76
CA PHE A 237 -5.44 -5.21 4.53
C PHE A 237 -4.70 -5.99 3.44
N ILE A 238 -5.42 -6.75 2.61
CA ILE A 238 -4.84 -7.78 1.75
C ILE A 238 -5.46 -7.71 0.35
N ARG A 239 -4.60 -7.60 -0.68
CA ARG A 239 -4.99 -7.76 -2.09
C ARG A 239 -5.50 -9.18 -2.31
N ALA A 240 -6.69 -9.32 -2.89
CA ALA A 240 -7.33 -10.62 -3.01
C ALA A 240 -8.10 -10.84 -4.32
N SER A 241 -8.26 -12.11 -4.72
CA SER A 241 -9.08 -12.50 -5.88
C SER A 241 -10.59 -12.56 -5.62
N GLY A 242 -11.03 -12.30 -4.39
CA GLY A 242 -12.44 -12.40 -3.99
C GLY A 242 -13.34 -11.29 -4.48
N GLY A 243 -12.85 -10.38 -5.35
CA GLY A 243 -13.57 -9.20 -5.83
C GLY A 243 -13.68 -8.06 -4.80
N ARG A 244 -12.94 -8.17 -3.69
CA ARG A 244 -12.97 -7.27 -2.53
C ARG A 244 -11.59 -7.26 -1.88
N GLN A 245 -11.25 -6.19 -1.17
CA GLN A 245 -10.11 -6.24 -0.25
C GLN A 245 -10.43 -7.21 0.89
N TYR A 246 -9.42 -7.88 1.42
CA TYR A 246 -9.54 -8.73 2.60
C TYR A 246 -8.85 -8.07 3.79
N ARG A 247 -9.26 -8.45 5.00
CA ARG A 247 -8.69 -7.92 6.24
C ARG A 247 -8.51 -8.99 7.30
N SER A 248 -7.47 -8.85 8.09
CA SER A 248 -7.22 -9.61 9.31
C SER A 248 -6.77 -8.65 10.41
N TYR A 249 -7.03 -9.01 11.67
CA TYR A 249 -6.63 -8.23 12.84
C TYR A 249 -5.67 -9.01 13.72
N SER A 250 -4.79 -8.27 14.39
CA SER A 250 -3.96 -8.73 15.50
C SER A 250 -4.26 -7.88 16.75
N ASP A 251 -4.40 -8.56 17.88
CA ASP A 251 -4.63 -7.97 19.21
C ASP A 251 -3.37 -8.02 20.10
N ASP A 252 -2.24 -8.52 19.57
CA ASP A 252 -1.02 -8.86 20.30
C ASP A 252 0.24 -8.33 19.60
N GLU A 253 0.16 -7.10 19.09
CA GLU A 253 1.27 -6.40 18.41
C GLU A 253 1.86 -7.16 17.20
N GLY A 254 0.99 -7.86 16.47
CA GLY A 254 1.32 -8.53 15.21
C GLY A 254 1.79 -9.98 15.36
N LEU A 255 1.82 -10.55 16.58
CA LEU A 255 2.33 -11.89 16.82
C LEU A 255 1.41 -12.98 16.26
N SER A 256 0.10 -12.83 16.46
CA SER A 256 -0.93 -13.72 15.91
C SER A 256 -2.01 -12.92 15.18
N TRP A 257 -2.73 -13.61 14.29
CA TRP A 257 -3.68 -12.98 13.37
C TRP A 257 -4.99 -13.75 13.30
N SER A 258 -6.10 -13.02 13.29
CA SER A 258 -7.42 -13.59 13.01
C SER A 258 -7.51 -14.16 11.59
N MET A 259 -8.52 -14.97 11.31
CA MET A 259 -8.82 -15.40 9.94
C MET A 259 -9.07 -14.21 9.01
N ALA A 260 -8.39 -14.17 7.86
CA ALA A 260 -8.63 -13.14 6.86
C ALA A 260 -10.05 -13.27 6.29
N THR A 261 -10.82 -12.19 6.38
CA THR A 261 -12.21 -12.11 5.91
C THR A 261 -12.38 -10.99 4.90
N SER A 262 -13.41 -11.08 4.07
CA SER A 262 -13.70 -10.03 3.08
C SER A 262 -14.16 -8.75 3.77
N SER A 263 -13.68 -7.60 3.30
CA SER A 263 -14.10 -6.28 3.78
C SER A 263 -15.34 -5.75 3.06
N VAL A 264 -15.78 -4.54 3.41
CA VAL A 264 -16.86 -3.84 2.70
C VAL A 264 -16.44 -3.26 1.33
N LEU A 265 -15.15 -3.34 1.01
CA LEU A 265 -14.53 -2.62 -0.11
C LEU A 265 -14.44 -3.50 -1.34
N ASN A 266 -15.21 -3.16 -2.37
CA ASN A 266 -15.04 -3.77 -3.69
C ASN A 266 -13.64 -3.46 -4.23
N SER A 267 -12.96 -4.48 -4.73
CA SER A 267 -11.65 -4.31 -5.35
C SER A 267 -11.39 -5.35 -6.44
N PRO A 268 -10.75 -5.00 -7.56
CA PRO A 268 -10.11 -6.00 -8.41
C PRO A 268 -8.95 -6.64 -7.63
N ILE A 269 -8.24 -7.60 -8.25
CA ILE A 269 -6.99 -8.11 -7.66
C ILE A 269 -5.85 -7.08 -7.81
N SER A 270 -5.99 -5.95 -7.12
CA SER A 270 -5.08 -4.80 -7.08
C SER A 270 -4.81 -4.42 -5.63
N PRO A 271 -3.62 -3.90 -5.29
CA PRO A 271 -3.33 -3.46 -3.94
C PRO A 271 -4.13 -2.22 -3.55
N ALA A 272 -4.47 -2.12 -2.27
CA ALA A 272 -4.91 -0.88 -1.62
C ALA A 272 -3.77 -0.29 -0.79
N SER A 273 -3.92 0.96 -0.35
CA SER A 273 -3.10 1.62 0.66
C SER A 273 -4.02 2.19 1.72
N ILE A 274 -3.73 1.96 3.00
CA ILE A 274 -4.48 2.57 4.11
C ILE A 274 -3.47 3.14 5.10
N LYS A 275 -3.60 4.42 5.43
CA LYS A 275 -2.82 5.09 6.49
C LYS A 275 -3.73 5.87 7.42
N ARG A 276 -3.31 6.03 8.66
CA ARG A 276 -3.91 7.02 9.56
C ARG A 276 -3.32 8.39 9.26
N LEU A 277 -4.18 9.40 9.10
CA LEU A 277 -3.75 10.79 8.98
C LEU A 277 -3.40 11.35 10.36
N PRO A 278 -2.16 11.80 10.61
CA PRO A 278 -1.79 12.45 11.86
C PRO A 278 -2.69 13.61 12.31
N SER A 279 -3.19 14.45 11.39
CA SER A 279 -3.95 15.65 11.80
C SER A 279 -5.36 15.37 12.31
N THR A 280 -6.06 14.41 11.70
CA THR A 280 -7.45 14.10 12.04
C THR A 280 -7.59 12.83 12.88
N GLY A 281 -6.62 11.93 12.80
CA GLY A 281 -6.72 10.59 13.36
C GLY A 281 -7.60 9.65 12.54
N ASP A 282 -8.14 10.07 11.40
CA ASP A 282 -8.97 9.24 10.53
C ASP A 282 -8.11 8.27 9.70
N LEU A 283 -8.71 7.16 9.26
CA LEU A 283 -8.08 6.29 8.26
C LEU A 283 -8.35 6.85 6.85
N PHE A 284 -7.29 7.01 6.08
CA PHE A 284 -7.29 7.41 4.68
C PHE A 284 -6.92 6.22 3.81
N MET A 285 -7.74 5.94 2.81
CA MET A 285 -7.51 4.82 1.90
C MET A 285 -7.42 5.28 0.46
N VAL A 286 -6.56 4.61 -0.30
CA VAL A 286 -6.54 4.65 -1.76
C VAL A 286 -6.65 3.24 -2.31
N TRP A 287 -7.58 3.00 -3.23
CA TRP A 287 -7.77 1.69 -3.86
C TRP A 287 -8.48 1.81 -5.21
N ASN A 288 -8.49 0.73 -5.99
CA ASN A 288 -9.34 0.66 -7.17
C ASN A 288 -10.76 0.24 -6.78
N ASN A 289 -11.71 1.18 -6.84
CA ASN A 289 -13.10 0.95 -6.43
C ASN A 289 -13.95 0.34 -7.56
N ASN A 290 -13.61 -0.88 -7.91
CA ASN A 290 -14.42 -1.77 -8.74
C ASN A 290 -14.25 -3.19 -8.20
N GLY A 291 -14.96 -4.19 -8.71
CA GLY A 291 -14.67 -5.56 -8.27
C GLY A 291 -15.54 -6.59 -8.95
N LYS A 292 -14.94 -7.72 -9.29
CA LYS A 292 -15.63 -8.92 -9.79
C LYS A 292 -15.06 -10.13 -9.09
N SER A 293 -15.92 -11.03 -8.65
CA SER A 293 -15.55 -12.37 -8.17
C SER A 293 -15.91 -13.43 -9.22
N GLY A 294 -15.32 -14.62 -9.11
CA GLY A 294 -15.58 -15.73 -10.04
C GLY A 294 -14.75 -15.70 -11.33
N PRO A 295 -15.16 -16.45 -12.37
CA PRO A 295 -14.39 -16.59 -13.60
C PRO A 295 -14.06 -15.24 -14.24
N GLY A 296 -12.78 -15.00 -14.53
CA GLY A 296 -12.31 -13.77 -15.17
C GLY A 296 -12.01 -12.60 -14.21
N TYR A 297 -12.00 -12.80 -12.88
CA TYR A 297 -11.62 -11.77 -11.90
C TYR A 297 -10.26 -11.10 -12.24
N PHE A 298 -9.32 -11.86 -12.81
CA PHE A 298 -7.99 -11.40 -13.20
C PHE A 298 -8.00 -10.40 -14.37
N LYS A 299 -9.13 -10.25 -15.08
CA LYS A 299 -9.31 -9.29 -16.18
C LYS A 299 -9.85 -7.93 -15.71
N ALA A 300 -10.16 -7.77 -14.42
CA ALA A 300 -10.67 -6.50 -13.91
C ALA A 300 -9.59 -5.40 -14.01
N LYS A 301 -9.96 -4.21 -14.48
CA LYS A 301 -9.04 -3.09 -14.65
C LYS A 301 -8.70 -2.43 -13.32
N ARG A 302 -7.53 -1.78 -13.26
CA ARG A 302 -7.08 -0.97 -12.11
C ARG A 302 -7.52 0.50 -12.28
N THR A 303 -8.82 0.72 -12.46
CA THR A 303 -9.47 2.03 -12.62
C THR A 303 -10.96 1.93 -12.24
N PRO A 304 -11.60 2.94 -11.62
CA PRO A 304 -11.00 4.18 -11.13
C PRO A 304 -10.01 3.93 -9.99
N LEU A 305 -9.13 4.90 -9.72
CA LEU A 305 -8.39 5.00 -8.47
C LEU A 305 -9.16 5.97 -7.57
N THR A 306 -9.47 5.54 -6.35
CA THR A 306 -10.44 6.20 -5.47
C THR A 306 -9.82 6.43 -4.10
N VAL A 307 -10.07 7.59 -3.50
CA VAL A 307 -9.78 7.91 -2.10
C VAL A 307 -11.04 7.80 -1.25
N ALA A 308 -10.91 7.43 0.03
CA ALA A 308 -11.99 7.51 1.01
C ALA A 308 -11.46 7.66 2.43
N ILE A 309 -12.33 8.09 3.33
CA ILE A 309 -12.05 8.27 4.76
C ILE A 309 -12.89 7.29 5.57
N SER A 310 -12.29 6.67 6.59
CA SER A 310 -13.02 6.00 7.66
C SER A 310 -12.75 6.72 8.97
N LYS A 311 -13.84 7.13 9.64
CA LYS A 311 -13.84 7.77 10.96
C LYS A 311 -14.09 6.78 12.10
N ASP A 312 -14.27 5.50 11.77
CA ASP A 312 -14.75 4.47 12.67
C ASP A 312 -13.98 3.15 12.54
N GLU A 313 -12.69 3.26 12.18
CA GLU A 313 -11.72 2.15 12.14
C GLU A 313 -12.15 1.02 11.19
N ASP A 314 -12.40 1.34 9.91
CA ASP A 314 -12.75 0.41 8.81
C ASP A 314 -14.15 -0.24 8.95
N LYS A 315 -15.04 0.34 9.77
CA LYS A 315 -16.46 -0.08 9.83
C LYS A 315 -17.26 0.53 8.69
N SER A 316 -17.01 1.80 8.37
CA SER A 316 -17.59 2.50 7.23
C SER A 316 -16.57 3.40 6.54
N TRP A 317 -16.79 3.60 5.25
CA TRP A 317 -15.98 4.47 4.40
C TRP A 317 -16.88 5.53 3.77
N ILE A 318 -16.50 6.78 3.95
CA ILE A 318 -17.22 7.98 3.51
C ILE A 318 -16.30 8.88 2.69
N TYR A 319 -16.86 9.91 2.06
CA TYR A 319 -16.12 10.85 1.20
C TYR A 319 -15.37 10.16 0.04
N LEU A 320 -16.07 9.28 -0.69
CA LEU A 320 -15.48 8.53 -1.80
C LEU A 320 -15.27 9.45 -3.01
N LYS A 321 -14.02 9.71 -3.39
CA LYS A 321 -13.68 10.54 -4.56
C LYS A 321 -12.72 9.81 -5.50
N ASN A 322 -13.03 9.77 -6.79
CA ASN A 322 -12.08 9.26 -7.79
C ASN A 322 -11.00 10.31 -8.04
N ILE A 323 -9.73 9.89 -7.97
CA ILE A 323 -8.56 10.71 -8.35
C ILE A 323 -8.07 10.39 -9.76
N GLU A 324 -8.42 9.21 -10.27
CA GLU A 324 -8.24 8.80 -11.67
C GLU A 324 -9.47 8.01 -12.09
N SER A 325 -10.07 8.33 -13.25
CA SER A 325 -11.30 7.67 -13.71
C SER A 325 -11.23 7.12 -15.13
N ASN A 326 -10.11 7.35 -15.84
CA ASN A 326 -10.01 6.97 -17.24
C ASN A 326 -10.24 5.45 -17.39
N PRO A 327 -11.25 5.00 -18.16
CA PRO A 327 -11.57 3.59 -18.29
C PRO A 327 -10.50 2.79 -19.07
N ASN A 328 -9.59 3.48 -19.76
CA ASN A 328 -8.44 2.92 -20.45
C ASN A 328 -7.15 3.06 -19.62
N GLY A 329 -7.26 3.52 -18.38
CA GLY A 329 -6.13 3.67 -17.46
C GLY A 329 -5.90 2.45 -16.56
N MET A 330 -4.67 2.35 -16.07
CA MET A 330 -4.22 1.40 -15.05
C MET A 330 -3.45 2.20 -14.00
N TYR A 331 -3.94 2.19 -12.75
CA TYR A 331 -3.36 2.96 -11.65
C TYR A 331 -3.29 2.15 -10.37
N CYS A 332 -2.13 2.14 -9.69
CA CYS A 332 -1.92 1.35 -8.47
C CYS A 332 -0.61 1.68 -7.73
N TYR A 333 -0.28 0.87 -6.71
CA TYR A 333 0.94 0.96 -5.90
C TYR A 333 1.14 2.32 -5.23
N THR A 334 0.09 2.77 -4.55
CA THR A 334 0.05 4.11 -3.97
C THR A 334 0.88 4.23 -2.68
N ALA A 335 1.60 5.34 -2.51
CA ALA A 335 2.04 5.81 -1.19
C ALA A 335 1.25 7.05 -0.76
N ILE A 336 1.04 7.20 0.55
CA ILE A 336 0.24 8.26 1.16
C ILE A 336 1.12 9.05 2.12
N HIS A 337 1.19 10.38 1.97
CA HIS A 337 1.97 11.23 2.87
C HIS A 337 1.24 12.53 3.18
N GLU A 338 0.89 12.75 4.46
CA GLU A 338 0.28 14.00 4.90
C GLU A 338 1.35 15.10 5.07
N VAL A 339 1.10 16.27 4.49
CA VAL A 339 1.97 17.45 4.60
C VAL A 339 1.13 18.72 4.79
N GLY A 340 1.19 19.31 5.98
CA GLY A 340 0.37 20.48 6.32
C GLY A 340 -1.11 20.16 6.19
N ASP A 341 -1.83 20.96 5.41
CA ASP A 341 -3.25 20.79 5.07
C ASP A 341 -3.48 19.98 3.78
N HIS A 342 -2.46 19.26 3.31
CA HIS A 342 -2.50 18.49 2.06
C HIS A 342 -2.09 17.03 2.28
N VAL A 343 -2.45 16.20 1.31
CA VAL A 343 -1.92 14.85 1.14
C VAL A 343 -1.21 14.73 -0.19
N LEU A 344 -0.04 14.09 -0.18
CA LEU A 344 0.68 13.65 -1.36
C LEU A 344 0.37 12.18 -1.59
N LEU A 345 -0.02 11.85 -2.83
CA LEU A 345 -0.24 10.50 -3.28
C LEU A 345 0.72 10.22 -4.43
N SER A 346 1.69 9.32 -4.23
CA SER A 346 2.41 8.76 -5.38
C SER A 346 1.69 7.52 -5.88
N TYR A 347 1.70 7.28 -7.18
CA TYR A 347 1.19 6.04 -7.77
C TYR A 347 1.77 5.85 -9.16
N VAL A 348 1.73 4.61 -9.65
CA VAL A 348 2.05 4.32 -11.05
C VAL A 348 0.80 4.42 -11.90
N GLY A 349 0.97 4.86 -13.15
CA GLY A 349 -0.12 5.11 -14.08
C GLY A 349 0.30 4.90 -15.53
N LYS A 350 -0.61 4.33 -16.33
CA LYS A 350 -0.53 4.39 -17.80
C LYS A 350 -1.88 4.19 -18.45
N LEU A 351 -1.99 4.58 -19.72
CA LEU A 351 -3.10 4.28 -20.61
C LEU A 351 -2.83 3.01 -21.42
N ASP A 352 -3.90 2.33 -21.86
CA ASP A 352 -3.82 1.06 -22.58
C ASP A 352 -2.97 1.12 -23.87
N HIS A 353 -2.88 2.29 -24.50
CA HIS A 353 -2.11 2.51 -25.72
C HIS A 353 -0.64 2.87 -25.46
N GLU A 354 -0.27 3.08 -24.20
CA GLU A 354 1.11 3.42 -23.80
C GLU A 354 1.90 2.13 -23.50
N GLU A 355 3.11 2.07 -24.06
CA GLU A 355 4.00 0.93 -23.86
C GLU A 355 4.64 0.96 -22.46
N GLY A 356 5.10 2.14 -22.03
CA GLY A 356 5.74 2.37 -20.74
C GLY A 356 4.77 2.58 -19.56
N LEU A 357 5.30 2.57 -18.34
CA LEU A 357 4.56 2.85 -17.10
C LEU A 357 5.24 3.99 -16.35
N GLY A 358 4.54 5.10 -16.17
CA GLY A 358 5.04 6.23 -15.40
C GLY A 358 4.69 6.12 -13.92
N ALA A 359 5.36 6.93 -13.12
CA ALA A 359 4.94 7.25 -11.76
C ALA A 359 4.67 8.74 -11.67
N CYS A 360 3.74 9.15 -10.81
CA CYS A 360 3.48 10.56 -10.57
C CYS A 360 3.23 10.81 -9.08
N ILE A 361 3.26 12.08 -8.69
CA ILE A 361 2.83 12.56 -7.38
C ILE A 361 1.68 13.52 -7.58
N ARG A 362 0.54 13.23 -6.96
CA ARG A 362 -0.61 14.11 -6.87
C ARG A 362 -0.65 14.76 -5.49
N ARG A 363 -0.81 16.08 -5.44
CA ARG A 363 -1.01 16.87 -4.23
C ARG A 363 -2.46 17.29 -4.15
N ILE A 364 -3.14 16.94 -3.05
CA ILE A 364 -4.57 17.20 -2.86
C ILE A 364 -4.75 17.93 -1.53
N LYS A 365 -5.54 19.00 -1.51
CA LYS A 365 -5.90 19.66 -0.26
C LYS A 365 -6.86 18.76 0.51
N LEU A 366 -6.59 18.53 1.81
CA LEU A 366 -7.42 17.62 2.61
C LEU A 366 -8.87 18.09 2.65
N GLU A 367 -9.13 19.39 2.72
CA GLU A 367 -10.49 19.93 2.73
C GLU A 367 -11.33 19.45 1.53
N ASP A 368 -10.72 19.36 0.34
CA ASP A 368 -11.39 18.92 -0.89
C ASP A 368 -11.80 17.44 -0.83
N ILE A 369 -11.17 16.66 0.04
CA ILE A 369 -11.52 15.27 0.30
C ILE A 369 -12.67 15.21 1.30
N TYR A 370 -12.65 16.02 2.36
CA TYR A 370 -13.68 16.02 3.41
C TYR A 370 -14.99 16.74 3.03
N THR A 371 -15.10 17.33 1.85
CA THR A 371 -16.35 17.89 1.36
C THR A 371 -17.30 16.78 0.89
N GLN A 372 -18.54 16.79 1.39
CA GLN A 372 -19.63 16.07 0.74
C GLN A 372 -20.01 16.83 -0.51
N ASP A 373 -20.08 16.14 -1.64
CA ASP A 373 -20.67 16.71 -2.84
C ASP A 373 -22.20 16.72 -2.64
N GLU A 374 -22.84 17.87 -2.86
CA GLU A 374 -24.28 18.10 -2.66
C GLU A 374 -25.19 17.24 -3.54
#